data_AF-A0A959XZ48-F1
#
_entry.id   AF-A0A959XZ48-F1
#
_cell.length_a   1.000
_cell.length_b   1.000
_cell.length_c   1.000
_cell.angle_alpha   90.00
_cell.angle_beta   90.00
_cell.angle_gamma   90.00
#
_symmetry.space_group_name_H-M   'P 1'
#
loop_
_entity.id
_entity.type
_entity.pdbx_description
1 polymer ?
#
loop_
_entity_poly.entity_id
_entity_poly.type
_entity_poly.pdbx_seq_one_letter_code
_entity_poly.pdbx_strand_id
1 'polypeptide(L)'
;MKSKQIVLLFGLLIAGMAHSFAQPFTLDKKLAPVKLQLEENKKLKGTKLVGAKGTAKKEGQYYYVKGHSMFQPVDIFLTSSNNKPVQMEVVKNNWNDIVKQASTVDAQDGIADIKVRA
;
A
#
# COMPACT_ATOMS: atom_id res chain seq x y z
N MET A 1 -32.69 41.65 -16.70
CA MET A 1 -32.61 40.59 -15.65
C MET A 1 -32.45 41.25 -14.29
N LYS A 2 -33.22 40.82 -13.28
CA LYS A 2 -33.13 41.41 -11.93
C LYS A 2 -31.77 41.03 -11.31
N SER A 3 -31.17 41.90 -10.49
CA SER A 3 -29.84 41.68 -9.88
C SER A 3 -29.71 40.33 -9.16
N LYS A 4 -30.80 39.85 -8.53
CA LYS A 4 -30.88 38.53 -7.90
C LYS A 4 -30.70 37.35 -8.86
N GLN A 5 -31.12 37.50 -10.12
CA GLN A 5 -30.95 36.46 -11.15
C GLN A 5 -29.50 36.37 -11.63
N ILE A 6 -28.77 37.49 -11.62
CA ILE A 6 -27.35 37.55 -12.01
C ILE A 6 -26.48 36.88 -10.93
N VAL A 7 -26.76 37.14 -9.65
CA VAL A 7 -26.06 36.50 -8.53
C VAL A 7 -26.28 34.98 -8.54
N LEU A 8 -27.51 34.53 -8.81
CA LEU A 8 -27.83 33.10 -8.91
C LEU A 8 -27.08 32.43 -10.08
N LEU A 9 -27.02 33.08 -11.24
CA LEU A 9 -26.29 32.57 -12.41
C LEU A 9 -24.78 32.45 -12.12
N PHE A 10 -24.21 33.44 -11.45
CA PHE A 10 -22.79 33.44 -11.10
C PHE A 10 -22.43 32.33 -10.11
N GLY A 11 -23.29 32.07 -9.12
CA GLY A 11 -23.10 30.96 -8.17
C GLY A 11 -23.11 29.58 -8.86
N LEU A 12 -24.01 29.39 -9.83
CA LEU A 12 -24.09 28.14 -10.62
C LEU A 12 -22.85 27.92 -11.49
N LEU A 13 -22.29 28.98 -12.07
CA LEU A 13 -21.06 28.94 -12.86
C LEU A 13 -19.83 28.52 -12.03
N ILE A 14 -19.70 29.06 -10.81
CA ILE A 14 -18.59 28.73 -9.91
C ILE A 14 -18.69 27.27 -9.40
N ALA A 15 -19.91 26.80 -9.10
CA ALA A 15 -20.12 25.40 -8.68
C ALA A 15 -19.81 24.39 -9.79
N GLY A 16 -20.05 24.74 -11.06
CA GLY A 16 -19.70 23.90 -12.22
C GLY A 16 -18.18 23.78 -12.44
N MET A 17 -17.41 24.82 -12.15
CA MET A 17 -15.95 24.82 -12.32
C MET A 17 -15.20 24.01 -11.26
N ALA A 18 -15.78 23.78 -10.08
CA ALA A 18 -15.13 23.05 -8.99
C ALA A 18 -14.85 21.57 -9.30
N HIS A 19 -15.62 20.95 -10.21
CA HIS A 19 -15.42 19.55 -10.59
C HIS A 19 -14.18 19.31 -11.46
N SER A 20 -13.69 20.34 -12.16
CA SER A 20 -12.51 20.25 -13.03
C SER A 20 -11.18 20.38 -12.28
N PHE A 21 -11.20 20.77 -11.01
CA PHE A 21 -10.02 20.90 -10.15
C PHE A 21 -9.86 19.76 -9.15
N ALA A 22 -10.75 18.76 -9.17
CA ALA A 22 -10.45 17.50 -8.49
C ALA A 22 -9.18 16.92 -9.15
N GLN A 23 -8.09 16.84 -8.39
CA GLN A 23 -6.84 16.25 -8.88
C GLN A 23 -7.16 14.91 -9.53
N PRO A 24 -6.68 14.64 -10.75
CA PRO A 24 -6.97 13.37 -11.38
C PRO A 24 -6.27 12.31 -10.53
N PHE A 25 -7.06 11.52 -9.78
CA PHE A 25 -6.62 10.27 -9.18
C PHE A 25 -6.34 9.29 -10.32
N THR A 26 -5.28 9.56 -11.07
CA THR A 26 -4.88 8.76 -12.21
C THR A 26 -4.19 7.56 -11.61
N LEU A 27 -4.85 6.42 -11.65
CA LEU A 27 -4.28 5.14 -11.26
C LEU A 27 -3.00 4.93 -12.10
N ASP A 28 -1.85 4.91 -11.46
CA ASP A 28 -0.59 4.58 -12.14
C ASP A 28 -0.68 3.12 -12.60
N LYS A 29 -0.80 2.92 -13.92
CA LYS A 29 -0.93 1.59 -14.53
C LYS A 29 0.31 0.71 -14.32
N LYS A 30 1.45 1.29 -13.93
CA LYS A 30 2.65 0.52 -13.55
C LYS A 30 2.53 -0.09 -12.16
N LEU A 31 1.69 0.48 -11.30
CA LEU A 31 1.42 -0.04 -9.96
C LEU A 31 0.29 -1.08 -10.03
N ALA A 32 0.68 -2.34 -10.18
CA ALA A 32 -0.23 -3.49 -10.17
C ALA A 32 0.00 -4.35 -8.92
N PRO A 33 -0.47 -3.92 -7.74
CA PRO A 33 -0.23 -4.64 -6.50
C PRO A 33 -0.94 -6.00 -6.47
N VAL A 34 -0.21 -7.03 -6.07
CA VAL A 34 -0.74 -8.36 -5.82
C VAL A 34 -1.39 -8.38 -4.44
N LYS A 35 -2.66 -8.74 -4.38
CA LYS A 35 -3.38 -8.86 -3.10
C LYS A 35 -2.90 -10.09 -2.34
N LEU A 36 -2.43 -9.88 -1.11
CA LEU A 36 -2.14 -10.94 -0.14
C LEU A 36 -3.22 -10.96 0.93
N GLN A 37 -4.11 -11.96 0.85
CA GLN A 37 -5.20 -12.14 1.80
C GLN A 37 -4.73 -13.03 2.96
N LEU A 38 -4.66 -12.47 4.16
CA LEU A 38 -4.39 -13.20 5.39
C LEU A 38 -5.54 -14.15 5.71
N GLU A 39 -5.21 -15.43 5.92
CA GLU A 39 -6.15 -16.50 6.23
C GLU A 39 -5.80 -17.16 7.57
N GLU A 40 -6.82 -17.67 8.28
CA GLU A 40 -6.62 -18.34 9.56
C GLU A 40 -5.77 -19.61 9.42
N ASN A 41 -4.80 -19.77 10.31
CA ASN A 41 -4.01 -20.98 10.35
C ASN A 41 -4.71 -22.07 11.16
N LYS A 42 -5.00 -23.20 10.52
CA LYS A 42 -5.65 -24.36 11.15
C LYS A 42 -4.82 -25.00 12.28
N LYS A 43 -3.50 -24.91 12.21
CA LYS A 43 -2.55 -25.47 13.19
C LYS A 43 -2.29 -24.52 14.36
N LEU A 44 -2.32 -23.21 14.10
CA LEU A 44 -2.02 -22.17 15.09
C LEU A 44 -3.23 -21.27 15.29
N LYS A 45 -4.11 -21.66 16.22
CA LYS A 45 -5.32 -20.91 16.56
C LYS A 45 -4.97 -19.46 16.90
N GLY A 46 -5.76 -18.53 16.34
CA GLY A 46 -5.58 -17.09 16.57
C GLY A 46 -4.55 -16.41 15.68
N THR A 47 -3.87 -17.15 14.79
CA THR A 47 -2.92 -16.58 13.82
C THR A 47 -3.50 -16.55 12.41
N LYS A 48 -3.12 -15.52 11.65
CA LYS A 48 -3.40 -15.45 10.22
C LYS A 48 -2.11 -15.35 9.44
N LEU A 49 -2.07 -15.97 8.26
CA LEU A 49 -0.87 -16.00 7.43
C LEU A 49 -1.20 -16.09 5.96
N VAL A 50 -0.25 -15.58 5.18
CA VAL A 50 -0.22 -15.60 3.73
C VAL A 50 1.24 -15.47 3.33
N GLY A 51 1.62 -16.11 2.24
CA GLY A 51 2.97 -16.01 1.69
C GLY A 51 2.91 -15.77 0.19
N ALA A 52 3.90 -15.05 -0.33
CA ALA A 52 4.11 -14.89 -1.76
C ALA A 52 5.54 -15.29 -2.11
N LYS A 53 5.73 -15.79 -3.32
CA LYS A 53 7.05 -15.96 -3.93
C LYS A 53 7.13 -15.04 -5.13
N GLY A 54 8.32 -14.50 -5.34
CA GLY A 54 8.54 -13.41 -6.26
C GLY A 54 9.93 -13.44 -6.88
N THR A 55 10.12 -12.61 -7.89
CA THR A 55 11.43 -12.35 -8.48
C THR A 55 11.76 -10.89 -8.25
N ALA A 56 12.84 -10.62 -7.52
CA ALA A 56 13.34 -9.27 -7.34
C ALA A 56 13.78 -8.71 -8.71
N LYS A 57 12.98 -7.80 -9.25
CA LYS A 57 13.27 -7.02 -10.47
C LYS A 57 13.57 -5.59 -10.06
N LYS A 58 14.20 -4.82 -10.96
CA LYS A 58 14.54 -3.40 -10.72
C LYS A 58 13.33 -2.55 -10.30
N GLU A 59 12.14 -2.86 -10.80
CA GLU A 59 10.90 -2.12 -10.53
C GLU A 59 10.21 -2.54 -9.22
N GLY A 60 10.72 -3.56 -8.52
CA GLY A 60 10.10 -4.15 -7.34
C GLY A 60 8.84 -4.96 -7.68
N GLN A 61 8.29 -5.61 -6.65
CA GLN A 61 6.96 -6.21 -6.71
C GLN A 61 6.11 -5.61 -5.61
N TYR A 62 4.89 -5.20 -5.98
CA TYR A 62 3.98 -4.51 -5.08
C TYR A 62 3.01 -5.52 -4.48
N TYR A 63 2.85 -5.49 -3.16
CA TYR A 63 1.93 -6.35 -2.45
C TYR A 63 0.98 -5.52 -1.58
N TYR A 64 -0.31 -5.86 -1.63
CA TYR A 64 -1.33 -5.27 -0.78
C TYR A 64 -1.84 -6.30 0.21
N VAL A 65 -1.48 -6.15 1.48
CA VAL A 65 -1.87 -7.08 2.55
C VAL A 65 -3.27 -6.72 3.05
N LYS A 66 -4.18 -7.70 3.07
CA LYS A 66 -5.56 -7.55 3.57
C LYS A 66 -5.87 -8.64 4.58
N GLY A 67 -6.75 -8.35 5.55
CA GLY A 67 -7.30 -9.33 6.48
C GLY A 67 -6.76 -9.24 7.92
N HIS A 68 -5.93 -8.25 8.22
CA HIS A 68 -5.59 -7.84 9.57
C HIS A 68 -6.56 -6.76 10.07
N SER A 69 -6.69 -6.63 11.39
CA SER A 69 -7.39 -5.52 12.05
C SER A 69 -6.39 -4.51 12.62
N MET A 70 -6.87 -3.34 13.06
CA MET A 70 -6.02 -2.34 13.73
C MET A 70 -5.43 -2.84 15.06
N PHE A 71 -6.06 -3.83 15.70
CA PHE A 71 -5.60 -4.42 16.95
C PHE A 71 -4.66 -5.62 16.74
N GLN A 72 -4.41 -5.99 15.48
CA GLN A 72 -3.56 -7.11 15.13
C GLN A 72 -2.28 -6.59 14.50
N PRO A 73 -1.12 -6.80 15.13
CA PRO A 73 0.14 -6.50 14.48
C PRO A 73 0.36 -7.39 13.27
N VAL A 74 1.07 -6.86 12.28
CA VAL A 74 1.49 -7.61 11.10
C VAL A 74 3.00 -7.73 11.14
N ASP A 75 3.49 -8.96 11.24
CA ASP A 75 4.90 -9.27 11.11
C ASP A 75 5.15 -9.73 9.66
N ILE A 76 6.04 -9.04 8.97
CA ILE A 76 6.40 -9.29 7.57
C ILE A 76 7.81 -9.85 7.57
N PHE A 77 8.01 -10.98 6.89
CA PHE A 77 9.32 -11.62 6.73
C PHE A 77 9.68 -11.70 5.25
N LEU A 78 10.93 -11.37 4.93
CA LEU A 78 11.48 -11.46 3.58
C LEU A 78 12.77 -12.30 3.62
N THR A 79 12.84 -13.28 2.72
CA THR A 79 13.98 -14.18 2.57
C THR A 79 14.35 -14.32 1.10
N SER A 80 15.64 -14.47 0.81
CA SER A 80 16.13 -14.77 -0.54
C SER A 80 16.34 -16.27 -0.74
N SER A 81 15.90 -16.82 -1.87
CA SER A 81 16.11 -18.25 -2.19
C SER A 81 17.50 -18.56 -2.74
N ASN A 82 18.26 -17.55 -3.16
CA ASN A 82 19.57 -17.71 -3.81
C ASN A 82 20.68 -16.92 -3.11
N ASN A 83 20.47 -16.55 -1.83
CA ASN A 83 21.37 -15.73 -1.02
C ASN A 83 21.74 -14.36 -1.63
N LYS A 84 21.05 -13.90 -2.68
CA LYS A 84 21.21 -12.54 -3.17
C LYS A 84 20.48 -11.57 -2.26
N PRO A 85 21.06 -10.39 -1.96
CA PRO A 85 20.39 -9.32 -1.24
C PRO A 85 19.00 -9.00 -1.80
N VAL A 86 18.01 -8.95 -0.93
CA VAL A 86 16.68 -8.43 -1.23
C VAL A 86 16.21 -7.50 -0.12
N GLN A 87 15.44 -6.48 -0.51
CA GLN A 87 14.91 -5.46 0.39
C GLN A 87 13.40 -5.39 0.25
N MET A 88 12.73 -5.09 1.36
CA MET A 88 11.33 -4.70 1.37
C MET A 88 11.16 -3.29 1.93
N GLU A 89 10.13 -2.63 1.45
CA GLU A 89 9.70 -1.31 1.89
C GLU A 89 8.22 -1.39 2.24
N VAL A 90 7.85 -0.80 3.38
CA VAL A 90 6.47 -0.66 3.83
C VAL A 90 6.10 0.80 3.70
N VAL A 91 5.03 1.04 2.96
CA VAL A 91 4.49 2.36 2.68
C VAL A 91 3.11 2.50 3.31
N LYS A 92 2.68 3.74 3.58
CA LYS A 92 1.34 4.04 4.10
C LYS A 92 0.68 5.11 3.24
N ASN A 93 -0.60 4.91 2.89
CA ASN A 93 -1.44 5.81 2.09
C ASN A 93 -1.02 6.04 0.63
N ASN A 94 0.28 6.04 0.31
CA ASN A 94 0.80 6.19 -1.05
C ASN A 94 2.10 5.38 -1.22
N TRP A 95 2.48 5.06 -2.45
CA TRP A 95 3.64 4.19 -2.75
C TRP A 95 5.00 4.89 -2.68
N ASN A 96 5.03 6.21 -2.49
CA ASN A 96 6.26 7.00 -2.48
C ASN A 96 6.73 7.36 -1.07
N ASP A 97 5.89 7.16 -0.06
CA ASP A 97 6.17 7.48 1.33
C ASP A 97 6.53 6.20 2.11
N ILE A 98 7.83 5.91 2.12
CA ILE A 98 8.41 4.75 2.79
C ILE A 98 8.42 5.01 4.30
N VAL A 99 7.66 4.21 5.03
CA VAL A 99 7.55 4.30 6.49
C VAL A 99 8.55 3.39 7.19
N LYS A 100 8.84 2.23 6.61
CA LYS A 100 9.84 1.27 7.12
C LYS A 100 10.52 0.55 5.96
N GLN A 101 11.75 0.13 6.16
CA GLN A 101 12.50 -0.69 5.23
C GLN A 101 13.32 -1.74 5.99
N ALA A 102 13.57 -2.87 5.35
CA ALA A 102 14.46 -3.90 5.87
C ALA A 102 15.09 -4.69 4.72
N SER A 103 16.34 -5.07 4.89
CA SER A 103 17.14 -5.79 3.90
C SER A 103 17.71 -7.06 4.49
N THR A 104 17.81 -8.11 3.67
CA THR A 104 18.43 -9.38 4.10
C THR A 104 19.94 -9.24 4.34
N VAL A 105 20.55 -8.12 3.93
CA VAL A 105 21.97 -7.83 4.19
C VAL A 105 22.20 -7.42 5.65
N ASP A 106 21.22 -6.75 6.25
CA ASP A 106 21.31 -6.22 7.61
C ASP A 106 20.91 -7.27 8.66
N ALA A 107 20.28 -8.37 8.22
CA ALA A 107 19.82 -9.46 9.07
C ALA A 107 20.91 -10.52 9.27
N GLN A 108 21.21 -10.88 10.52
CA GLN A 108 22.24 -11.88 10.86
C GLN A 108 21.92 -13.28 10.32
N ASP A 109 20.64 -13.62 10.20
CA ASP A 109 20.15 -14.92 9.73
C ASP A 109 19.69 -14.89 8.26
N GLY A 110 19.86 -13.76 7.57
CA GLY A 110 19.39 -13.55 6.20
C GLY A 110 17.86 -13.40 6.07
N ILE A 111 17.14 -13.24 7.19
CA ILE A 111 15.70 -13.02 7.24
C ILE A 111 15.44 -11.56 7.63
N ALA A 112 15.04 -10.74 6.66
CA ALA A 112 14.63 -9.37 6.97
C ALA A 112 13.22 -9.39 7.54
N ASP A 113 12.99 -8.69 8.66
CA ASP A 113 11.67 -8.58 9.28
C ASP A 113 11.22 -7.13 9.53
N ILE A 114 9.93 -6.88 9.37
CA ILE A 114 9.28 -5.62 9.76
C ILE A 114 8.02 -5.92 10.55
N LYS A 115 7.90 -5.31 11.72
CA LYS A 115 6.67 -5.32 12.53
C LYS A 115 5.87 -4.04 12.29
N VAL A 116 4.67 -4.17 11.77
CA VAL A 116 3.72 -3.08 11.55
C VAL A 116 2.69 -3.06 12.67
N ARG A 117 2.54 -1.91 13.30
CA ARG A 117 1.51 -1.61 14.31
C ARG A 117 0.65 -0.49 13.72
N ALA A 118 -0.67 -0.66 13.76
CA ALA A 118 -1.62 0.33 13.24
C ALA A 118 -1.81 1.49 14.22
#